data_AF-A0A8H6MWZ8-F1
#
_entry.id   AF-A0A8H6MWZ8-F1
#
_cell.length_a   1.000
_cell.length_b   1.000
_cell.length_c   1.000
_cell.angle_alpha   90.00
_cell.angle_beta   90.00
_cell.angle_gamma   90.00
#
_symmetry.space_group_name_H-M   'P 1'
#
loop_
_entity.id
_entity.type
_entity.pdbx_description
1 polymer ?
#
loop_
_entity_poly.entity_id
_entity_poly.type
_entity_poly.pdbx_seq_one_letter_code
_entity_poly.pdbx_strand_id
1 'polypeptide(L)'
;MQLSSVLVLLASTAGVIADLHSYALCTSHIQPIGNPNTCPKKRDTSDNNELLKFNRSRIMGRAYADNAEATKKACAAYRNRNTGNKQWDKCPDCTVGWRHSEDPNYCALACNSNGWHIGGDEWLYYCKQAGADGSEAY
;
A
#
# COMPACT_ATOMS: atom_id res chain seq x y z
N MET A 1 -9.59 -26.31 50.91
CA MET A 1 -9.98 -25.09 50.20
C MET A 1 -8.83 -24.11 50.32
N GLN A 2 -8.05 -23.89 49.25
CA GLN A 2 -7.07 -22.81 49.21
C GLN A 2 -7.36 -21.96 47.97
N LEU A 3 -7.80 -20.74 48.24
CA LEU A 3 -8.00 -19.66 47.29
C LEU A 3 -6.63 -19.08 46.94
N SER A 4 -6.24 -19.07 45.67
CA SER A 4 -5.15 -18.23 45.18
C SER A 4 -5.69 -17.40 44.03
N SER A 5 -6.11 -16.19 44.36
CA SER A 5 -6.52 -15.15 43.44
C SER A 5 -5.28 -14.39 42.96
N VAL A 6 -4.77 -14.74 41.78
CA VAL A 6 -3.77 -13.91 41.09
C VAL A 6 -4.53 -12.81 40.35
N LEU A 7 -4.47 -11.58 40.85
CA LEU A 7 -4.89 -10.39 40.11
C LEU A 7 -3.90 -10.15 38.98
N VAL A 8 -4.33 -10.35 37.73
CA VAL A 8 -3.61 -9.86 36.55
C VAL A 8 -4.10 -8.44 36.28
N LEU A 9 -3.28 -7.45 36.65
CA LEU A 9 -3.48 -6.05 36.28
C LEU A 9 -3.11 -5.87 34.79
N LEU A 10 -4.11 -5.92 33.92
CA LEU A 10 -3.98 -5.48 32.53
C LEU A 10 -3.90 -3.95 32.49
N ALA A 11 -2.69 -3.41 32.32
CA ALA A 11 -2.47 -2.01 32.05
C ALA A 11 -2.88 -1.70 30.60
N SER A 12 -4.09 -1.18 30.42
CA SER A 12 -4.55 -0.60 29.16
C SER A 12 -3.80 0.72 28.92
N THR A 13 -2.74 0.67 28.12
CA THR A 13 -2.12 1.89 27.61
C THR A 13 -3.08 2.52 26.60
N ALA A 14 -3.56 3.73 26.92
CA ALA A 14 -4.28 4.57 25.98
C ALA A 14 -3.31 5.01 24.88
N GLY A 15 -3.21 4.20 23.83
CA GLY A 15 -2.48 4.54 22.62
C GLY A 15 -3.34 5.45 21.75
N VAL A 16 -2.78 6.56 21.25
CA VAL A 16 -3.24 7.14 19.98
C VAL A 16 -3.31 6.00 18.97
N ILE A 17 -4.52 5.66 18.54
CA ILE A 17 -4.75 4.64 17.52
C ILE A 17 -4.30 5.29 16.22
N ALA A 18 -3.05 5.05 15.82
CA ALA A 18 -2.66 5.32 14.45
C ALA A 18 -3.55 4.46 13.55
N ASP A 19 -4.06 5.04 12.46
CA ASP A 19 -4.81 4.27 11.47
C ASP A 19 -3.80 3.41 10.71
N LEU A 20 -3.72 2.14 11.14
CA LEU A 20 -2.77 1.17 10.64
C LEU A 20 -3.37 0.44 9.46
N HIS A 21 -2.52 0.13 8.48
CA HIS A 21 -2.91 -0.47 7.21
C HIS A 21 -2.01 -1.64 6.89
N SER A 22 -2.56 -2.60 6.15
CA SER A 22 -1.87 -3.82 5.71
C SER A 22 -1.24 -3.67 4.32
N TYR A 23 -1.70 -2.67 3.55
CA TYR A 23 -1.03 -2.26 2.33
C TYR A 23 -1.28 -0.79 2.00
N ALA A 24 -0.36 -0.21 1.22
CA ALA A 24 -0.50 1.16 0.75
C ALA A 24 0.24 1.39 -0.57
N LEU A 25 -0.22 2.37 -1.35
CA LEU A 25 0.33 2.72 -2.65
C LEU A 25 0.45 4.25 -2.79
N CYS A 26 1.36 4.70 -3.64
CA CYS A 26 1.51 6.11 -3.96
C CYS A 26 0.72 6.46 -5.22
N THR A 27 0.19 7.67 -5.27
CA THR A 27 -0.61 8.15 -6.39
C THR A 27 -0.09 9.47 -6.96
N SER A 28 -0.41 9.75 -8.23
CA SER A 28 -0.05 11.01 -8.90
C SER A 28 -1.25 11.72 -9.52
N HIS A 29 -1.21 13.05 -9.51
CA HIS A 29 -2.09 13.96 -10.23
C HIS A 29 -1.79 13.85 -11.72
N ILE A 30 -2.55 13.00 -12.42
CA ILE A 30 -2.64 12.92 -13.89
C ILE A 30 -1.28 12.69 -14.57
N GLN A 31 -0.99 11.42 -14.85
CA GLN A 31 -0.17 11.08 -16.01
C GLN A 31 -1.07 10.43 -17.08
N PRO A 32 -0.86 10.71 -18.38
CA PRO A 32 -1.60 10.04 -19.44
C PRO A 32 -1.45 8.52 -19.29
N ILE A 33 -2.52 7.81 -19.63
CA ILE A 33 -2.63 6.34 -19.63
C ILE A 33 -1.33 5.75 -20.18
N GLY A 34 -0.46 5.29 -19.27
CA GLY A 34 0.94 5.15 -19.60
C GLY A 34 1.83 4.68 -18.46
N ASN A 35 1.29 3.91 -17.52
CA ASN A 35 2.12 2.94 -16.81
C ASN A 35 1.62 1.54 -17.18
N PRO A 36 2.26 0.84 -18.15
CA PRO A 36 1.87 -0.50 -18.57
C PRO A 36 2.33 -1.56 -17.55
N ASN A 37 2.19 -1.26 -16.27
CA ASN A 37 2.12 -2.26 -15.23
C ASN A 37 0.72 -2.88 -15.27
N THR A 38 0.34 -3.40 -16.44
CA THR A 38 -0.71 -4.40 -16.50
C THR A 38 -0.35 -5.45 -15.48
N CYS A 39 -1.30 -5.81 -14.62
CA CYS A 39 -1.16 -7.00 -13.81
C CYS A 39 -0.53 -8.09 -14.67
N PRO A 40 0.49 -8.85 -14.22
CA PRO A 40 1.00 -9.95 -15.00
C PRO A 40 -0.18 -10.89 -15.27
N LYS A 41 -0.82 -10.70 -16.43
CA LYS A 41 -1.83 -11.60 -16.95
C LYS A 41 -1.08 -12.92 -17.07
N LYS A 42 -1.69 -14.01 -16.61
CA LYS A 42 -1.25 -15.33 -17.08
C LYS A 42 -1.15 -15.20 -18.60
N ARG A 43 0.04 -15.50 -19.12
CA ARG A 43 0.46 -15.20 -20.49
C ARG A 43 -0.46 -15.96 -21.45
N ASP A 44 -1.55 -15.35 -21.88
CA ASP A 44 -2.32 -15.85 -23.01
C ASP A 44 -1.53 -15.48 -24.27
N THR A 45 -0.85 -16.49 -24.82
CA THR A 45 -0.13 -16.42 -26.09
C THR A 45 -1.13 -16.36 -27.25
N SER A 46 -1.72 -15.19 -27.44
CA SER A 46 -2.33 -14.77 -28.70
C SER A 46 -2.52 -13.28 -28.58
N ASP A 47 -1.86 -12.51 -29.44
CA ASP A 47 -2.49 -11.40 -30.18
C ASP A 47 -1.37 -10.63 -30.89
N ASN A 48 -1.24 -10.95 -32.18
CA ASN A 48 -0.39 -10.23 -33.11
C ASN A 48 -1.14 -8.97 -33.54
N ASN A 49 -0.63 -7.80 -33.14
CA ASN A 49 -1.03 -6.45 -33.56
C ASN A 49 -2.41 -5.97 -33.10
N GLU A 50 -2.46 -5.30 -31.93
CA GLU A 50 -3.60 -4.47 -31.57
C GLU A 50 -3.23 -3.37 -30.56
N LEU A 51 -2.61 -2.30 -31.07
CA LEU A 51 -2.31 -1.07 -30.33
C LEU A 51 -3.57 -0.33 -29.79
N LEU A 52 -4.76 -0.93 -29.82
CA LEU A 52 -6.03 -0.27 -29.51
C LEU A 52 -7.05 -1.11 -28.70
N LYS A 53 -6.66 -2.26 -28.12
CA LYS A 53 -7.54 -2.98 -27.17
C LYS A 53 -7.43 -2.49 -25.71
N PHE A 54 -6.50 -1.56 -25.43
CA PHE A 54 -6.28 -1.02 -24.09
C PHE A 54 -7.09 0.27 -23.84
N ASN A 55 -8.41 0.25 -24.07
CA ASN A 55 -9.24 1.40 -23.71
C ASN A 55 -10.73 1.09 -23.54
N ARG A 56 -11.08 0.25 -22.56
CA ARG A 56 -12.47 0.24 -22.07
C ARG A 56 -12.60 -0.36 -20.68
N SER A 57 -12.52 0.51 -19.66
CA SER A 57 -13.54 0.60 -18.59
C SER A 57 -12.94 1.21 -17.31
N ARG A 58 -12.93 2.55 -17.25
CA ARG A 58 -13.30 3.40 -16.08
C ARG A 58 -12.84 4.85 -16.30
N ILE A 59 -13.46 5.49 -17.30
CA ILE A 59 -13.75 6.92 -17.19
C ILE A 59 -14.87 6.99 -16.15
N MET A 60 -14.57 7.34 -14.88
CA MET A 60 -15.45 8.08 -13.95
C MET A 60 -14.79 8.17 -12.56
N GLY A 61 -14.48 9.40 -12.13
CA GLY A 61 -14.24 9.76 -10.72
C GLY A 61 -12.77 9.94 -10.32
N ARG A 62 -12.22 11.15 -10.56
CA ARG A 62 -10.92 11.66 -10.05
C ARG A 62 -9.82 10.57 -9.97
N ALA A 63 -9.38 10.09 -11.12
CA ALA A 63 -8.36 9.05 -11.25
C ALA A 63 -6.97 9.58 -10.87
N TYR A 64 -6.62 9.42 -9.60
CA TYR A 64 -5.23 9.36 -9.19
C TYR A 64 -4.61 8.12 -9.86
N ALA A 65 -3.57 8.30 -10.68
CA ALA A 65 -2.89 7.18 -11.31
C ALA A 65 -1.92 6.55 -10.29
N ASP A 66 -1.92 5.22 -10.18
CA ASP A 66 -0.96 4.48 -9.35
C ASP A 66 0.47 4.79 -9.79
N ASN A 67 1.30 5.28 -8.88
CA ASN A 67 2.69 5.59 -9.13
C ASN A 67 3.59 4.47 -8.59
N ALA A 68 3.74 3.42 -9.38
CA ALA A 68 4.52 2.24 -8.99
C ALA A 68 6.00 2.53 -8.67
N GLU A 69 6.61 3.51 -9.32
CA GLU A 69 7.99 3.91 -9.02
C GLU A 69 8.08 4.58 -7.65
N ALA A 70 7.18 5.53 -7.39
CA ALA A 70 7.09 6.18 -6.10
C ALA A 70 6.75 5.16 -4.99
N THR A 71 5.84 4.21 -5.25
CA THR A 71 5.52 3.15 -4.28
C THR A 71 6.74 2.30 -3.94
N LYS A 72 7.59 1.92 -4.90
CA LYS A 72 8.83 1.17 -4.62
C LYS A 72 9.77 1.97 -3.72
N LYS A 73 10.00 3.24 -4.06
CA LYS A 73 10.88 4.14 -3.30
C LYS A 73 10.35 4.37 -1.88
N ALA A 74 9.06 4.69 -1.76
CA ALA A 74 8.39 4.87 -0.48
C ALA A 74 8.43 3.59 0.37
N CYS A 75 8.16 2.42 -0.21
CA CYS A 75 8.20 1.15 0.51
C CYS A 75 9.62 0.81 1.02
N ALA A 76 10.65 1.07 0.21
CA ALA A 76 12.04 0.89 0.63
C ALA A 76 12.40 1.83 1.79
N ALA A 77 11.99 3.09 1.72
CA ALA A 77 12.22 4.06 2.80
C ALA A 77 11.45 3.69 4.07
N TYR A 78 10.17 3.32 3.94
CA TYR A 78 9.30 2.92 5.06
C TYR A 78 9.79 1.64 5.75
N ARG A 79 10.28 0.65 4.99
CA ARG A 79 10.92 -0.56 5.52
C ARG A 79 12.15 -0.25 6.38
N ASN A 80 12.93 0.74 5.97
CA ASN A 80 14.14 1.17 6.69
C ASN A 80 13.85 2.16 7.83
N ARG A 81 12.58 2.48 8.07
CA ARG A 81 12.17 3.39 9.14
C ARG A 81 12.46 2.78 10.52
N ASN A 82 12.97 3.63 11.41
CA ASN A 82 13.13 3.33 12.82
C ASN A 82 13.02 4.64 13.63
N THR A 83 11.80 5.11 13.87
CA THR A 83 11.53 6.41 14.52
C THR A 83 11.19 6.30 16.02
N GLY A 84 11.16 5.08 16.56
CA GLY A 84 10.69 4.83 17.92
C GLY A 84 10.46 3.35 18.19
N ASN A 85 9.53 3.04 19.10
CA ASN A 85 9.25 1.67 19.54
C ASN A 85 7.78 1.26 19.38
N LYS A 86 6.93 2.11 18.78
CA LYS A 86 5.54 1.77 18.47
C LYS A 86 5.49 0.88 17.22
N GLN A 87 4.34 0.25 17.00
CA GLN A 87 4.15 -0.66 15.87
C GLN A 87 4.45 0.02 14.52
N TRP A 88 3.94 1.22 14.27
CA TRP A 88 4.18 1.98 13.04
C TRP A 88 5.55 2.68 12.95
N ASP A 89 6.36 2.66 14.02
CA ASP A 89 7.70 3.25 14.00
C ASP A 89 8.71 2.40 13.19
N LYS A 90 8.35 1.15 12.91
CA LYS A 90 9.18 0.15 12.22
C LYS A 90 8.28 -0.64 11.27
N CYS A 91 8.81 -1.06 10.13
CA CYS A 91 8.12 -2.01 9.25
C CYS A 91 9.05 -3.15 8.83
N PRO A 92 9.32 -4.11 9.73
CA PRO A 92 10.26 -5.21 9.45
C PRO A 92 9.76 -6.17 8.37
N ASP A 93 8.45 -6.20 8.12
CA ASP A 93 7.77 -7.06 7.17
C ASP A 93 7.35 -6.34 5.87
N CYS A 94 7.70 -5.05 5.71
CA CYS A 94 7.35 -4.28 4.53
C CYS A 94 7.96 -4.89 3.25
N THR A 95 7.10 -5.20 2.30
CA THR A 95 7.49 -5.76 0.99
C THR A 95 6.66 -5.19 -0.15
N VAL A 96 7.30 -4.97 -1.29
CA VAL A 96 6.62 -4.55 -2.51
C VAL A 96 5.95 -5.76 -3.16
N GLY A 97 4.67 -5.63 -3.55
CA GLY A 97 3.92 -6.70 -4.19
C GLY A 97 2.71 -6.19 -4.96
N TRP A 98 2.20 -7.02 -5.88
CA TRP A 98 0.98 -6.72 -6.63
C TRP A 98 -0.25 -6.98 -5.75
N ARG A 99 -1.15 -6.00 -5.68
CA ARG A 99 -2.46 -6.12 -5.03
C ARG A 99 -3.56 -6.03 -6.05
N HIS A 100 -4.43 -7.03 -6.07
CA HIS A 100 -5.65 -6.98 -6.87
C HIS A 100 -6.71 -6.17 -6.13
N SER A 101 -7.43 -5.33 -6.87
CA SER A 101 -8.69 -4.76 -6.40
C SER A 101 -9.78 -5.85 -6.45
N GLU A 102 -10.98 -5.51 -5.98
CA GLU A 102 -12.20 -6.30 -6.19
C GLU A 102 -12.44 -6.59 -7.68
N ASP A 103 -12.00 -5.67 -8.56
CA ASP A 103 -11.91 -5.91 -9.98
C ASP A 103 -10.68 -6.79 -10.29
N PRO A 104 -10.87 -8.04 -10.75
CA PRO A 104 -9.77 -8.98 -10.99
C PRO A 104 -8.82 -8.50 -12.11
N ASN A 105 -9.26 -7.55 -12.95
CA ASN A 105 -8.44 -6.97 -14.01
C ASN A 105 -7.65 -5.73 -13.56
N TYR A 106 -7.92 -5.24 -12.35
CA TYR A 106 -7.20 -4.11 -11.76
C TYR A 106 -6.24 -4.62 -10.70
N CYS A 107 -4.95 -4.33 -10.87
CA CYS A 107 -4.00 -4.54 -9.81
C CYS A 107 -2.95 -3.43 -9.78
N ALA A 108 -2.54 -3.08 -8.58
CA ALA A 108 -1.62 -1.99 -8.29
C ALA A 108 -0.36 -2.53 -7.63
N LEU A 109 0.77 -1.87 -7.85
CA LEU A 109 1.96 -2.15 -7.06
C LEU A 109 1.83 -1.43 -5.72
N ALA A 110 1.81 -2.20 -4.64
CA ALA A 110 1.64 -1.71 -3.27
C ALA A 110 2.83 -2.13 -2.38
N CYS A 111 3.02 -1.41 -1.28
CA CYS A 111 3.79 -1.85 -0.14
C CYS A 111 2.88 -2.64 0.80
N ASN A 112 3.33 -3.80 1.28
CA ASN A 112 2.56 -4.75 2.07
C ASN A 112 3.19 -4.93 3.44
N SER A 113 2.36 -5.00 4.47
CA SER A 113 2.74 -5.35 5.84
C SER A 113 1.65 -6.23 6.44
N ASN A 114 1.98 -7.50 6.70
CA ASN A 114 1.08 -8.43 7.37
C ASN A 114 0.88 -8.05 8.85
N GLY A 115 1.86 -7.38 9.44
CA GLY A 115 1.85 -6.87 10.81
C GLY A 115 1.20 -5.50 10.96
N TRP A 116 0.50 -4.97 9.94
CA TRP A 116 -0.21 -3.69 10.03
C TRP A 116 0.70 -2.54 10.50
N HIS A 117 1.88 -2.40 9.89
CA HIS A 117 2.87 -1.41 10.29
C HIS A 117 2.75 -0.06 9.54
N ILE A 118 1.82 0.07 8.59
CA ILE A 118 1.74 1.23 7.69
C ILE A 118 0.76 2.28 8.24
N GLY A 119 1.26 3.45 8.63
CA GLY A 119 0.45 4.61 9.00
C GLY A 119 0.11 5.46 7.77
N GLY A 120 -1.15 5.88 7.64
CA GLY A 120 -1.65 6.54 6.42
C GLY A 120 -1.01 7.92 6.14
N ASP A 121 -0.92 8.77 7.16
CA ASP A 121 -0.31 10.10 7.05
C ASP A 121 1.20 10.02 6.80
N GLU A 122 1.86 9.04 7.42
CA GLU A 122 3.29 8.83 7.22
C GLU A 122 3.61 8.19 5.88
N TRP A 123 2.77 7.29 5.40
CA TRP A 123 2.90 6.77 4.05
C TRP A 123 2.80 7.89 3.00
N LEU A 124 1.84 8.82 3.17
CA LEU A 124 1.73 10.00 2.30
C LEU A 124 3.02 10.83 2.28
N TYR A 125 3.66 11.00 3.45
CA TYR A 125 4.93 11.70 3.53
C TYR A 125 6.02 11.04 2.65
N TYR A 126 6.18 9.72 2.74
CA TYR A 126 7.14 8.99 1.91
C TYR A 126 6.77 9.01 0.42
N CYS A 127 5.48 8.95 0.08
CA CYS A 127 5.04 9.10 -1.31
C CYS A 127 5.42 10.46 -1.89
N LYS A 128 5.23 11.55 -1.13
CA LYS A 128 5.65 12.89 -1.54
C LYS A 128 7.16 13.01 -1.70
N GLN A 129 7.94 12.44 -0.78
CA GLN A 129 9.41 12.37 -0.92
C GLN A 129 9.84 11.59 -2.17
N ALA A 130 9.08 10.57 -2.54
CA ALA A 130 9.32 9.77 -3.74
C ALA A 130 8.83 10.42 -5.05
N GLY A 131 8.23 11.63 -4.97
CA GLY A 131 7.75 12.39 -6.13
C GLY A 131 6.31 12.08 -6.54
N ALA A 132 5.54 11.40 -5.69
CA ALA A 132 4.10 11.23 -5.86
C ALA A 132 3.32 12.42 -5.29
N ASP A 133 2.08 12.60 -5.73
CA ASP A 133 1.22 13.68 -5.27
C ASP A 133 0.33 13.27 -4.10
N GLY A 134 -0.02 11.99 -4.04
CA GLY A 134 -0.92 11.43 -3.05
C GLY A 134 -0.54 10.01 -2.65
N SER A 135 -1.41 9.41 -1.83
CA SER A 135 -1.28 8.02 -1.40
C SER A 135 -2.63 7.46 -0.98
N GLU A 136 -2.75 6.14 -1.05
CA GLU A 136 -3.90 5.37 -0.54
C GLU A 136 -3.38 4.25 0.36
N ALA A 137 -4.07 3.98 1.47
CA ALA A 137 -3.71 2.95 2.44
C ALA A 137 -4.97 2.17 2.86
N TYR A 138 -4.83 0.85 3.06
CA TYR A 138 -5.93 -0.11 3.24
C TYR A 138 -5.57 -1.28 4.17
#